data_AF-A0A1Y2E991-F1
#
_entry.id   AF-A0A1Y2E991-F1
#
_cell.length_a   1.000
_cell.length_b   1.000
_cell.length_c   1.000
_cell.angle_alpha   90.00
_cell.angle_beta   90.00
_cell.angle_gamma   90.00
#
_symmetry.space_group_name_H-M   'P 1'
#
loop_
_entity.id
_entity.type
_entity.pdbx_description
1 polymer ?
#
loop_
_entity_poly.entity_id
_entity_poly.type
_entity_poly.pdbx_seq_one_letter_code
_entity_poly.pdbx_strand_id
1 'polypeptide(L)' 'NIKDFIDNISCIYQIKNKVINSKNKYYALRIIFLNLYVKLLKLNIEFIEGTNNLADILTKPL' A
#
# COMPACT_ATOMS: atom_id res chain seq x y z
N ASN A 1 -11.46 -4.19 12.91
CA ASN A 1 -10.76 -3.86 11.65
C ASN A 1 -9.64 -2.90 11.97
N ILE A 2 -8.40 -3.36 11.86
CA ILE A 2 -7.23 -2.50 12.04
C ILE A 2 -7.15 -1.59 10.80
N LYS A 3 -7.04 -0.29 11.00
CA LYS A 3 -6.85 0.66 9.91
C LYS A 3 -5.36 0.79 9.61
N ASP A 4 -5.03 0.88 8.34
CA ASP A 4 -3.69 1.21 7.87
C ASP A 4 -3.79 2.31 6.81
N PHE A 5 -2.84 3.24 6.83
CA PHE A 5 -2.90 4.47 6.06
C PHE A 5 -1.80 4.50 5.00
N ILE A 6 -2.18 4.78 3.75
CA ILE A 6 -1.26 4.79 2.61
C ILE A 6 -1.44 6.11 1.86
N ASP A 7 -0.33 6.79 1.57
CA ASP A 7 -0.29 8.05 0.81
C ASP A 7 -0.08 7.85 -0.70
N ASN A 8 0.22 6.62 -1.14
CA ASN A 8 0.29 6.27 -2.54
C ASN A 8 -1.07 5.74 -3.05
N ILE A 9 -1.82 6.61 -3.74
CA ILE A 9 -3.12 6.26 -4.31
C ILE A 9 -3.04 5.08 -5.31
N SER A 10 -1.95 4.97 -6.08
CA SER A 10 -1.74 3.88 -7.04
C SER A 10 -1.62 2.53 -6.32
N CYS A 11 -0.92 2.50 -5.18
CA CYS A 11 -0.81 1.33 -4.32
C CYS A 11 -2.19 0.88 -3.82
N ILE A 12 -3.04 1.81 -3.36
CA ILE A 12 -4.42 1.52 -2.93
C ILE A 12 -5.21 0.87 -4.06
N TYR A 13 -5.14 1.42 -5.27
CA TYR A 13 -5.80 0.83 -6.43
C TYR A 13 -5.27 -0.56 -6.77
N GLN A 14 -3.98 -0.82 -6.60
CA GLN A 14 -3.35 -2.13 -6.87
C GLN A 14 -3.69 -3.18 -5.80
N ILE A 15 -3.91 -2.78 -4.55
CA ILE A 15 -4.44 -3.68 -3.50
C ILE A 15 -5.91 -4.02 -3.81
N LYS A 16 -6.71 -3.01 -4.17
CA LYS A 16 -8.15 -3.19 -4.44
C LYS A 16 -8.40 -3.94 -5.74
N ASN A 17 -7.59 -3.73 -6.77
CA ASN A 17 -7.70 -4.43 -8.04
C ASN A 17 -6.93 -5.75 -8.01
N LYS A 18 -7.65 -6.86 -8.21
CA LYS A 18 -7.07 -8.21 -8.22
C LYS A 18 -6.25 -8.52 -9.48
N VAL A 19 -6.23 -7.62 -10.46
CA VAL A 19 -5.52 -7.83 -11.74
C VAL A 19 -4.10 -7.28 -11.62
N ILE A 20 -3.14 -8.18 -11.39
CA ILE A 20 -1.72 -7.83 -11.39
C ILE A 20 -1.27 -7.71 -12.84
N ASN A 21 -0.95 -6.50 -13.28
CA ASN A 21 -0.34 -6.28 -14.60
C ASN A 21 1.09 -6.84 -14.59
N SER A 22 1.28 -7.98 -15.25
CA SER A 22 2.51 -8.79 -15.27
C SER A 22 3.70 -8.16 -16.00
N LYS A 23 3.55 -6.96 -16.58
CA LYS A 23 4.59 -6.32 -17.40
C LYS A 23 5.86 -5.97 -16.63
N ASN A 24 5.82 -5.88 -15.30
CA ASN A 24 7.02 -5.65 -14.50
C ASN A 24 7.09 -6.58 -13.28
N LYS A 25 7.98 -7.58 -13.34
CA LYS A 25 8.10 -8.68 -12.34
C LYS A 25 8.31 -8.17 -10.91
N TYR A 26 9.09 -7.10 -10.73
CA TYR A 26 9.35 -6.53 -9.40
C TYR A 26 8.12 -5.88 -8.78
N TYR A 27 7.32 -5.18 -9.59
CA TYR A 27 6.05 -4.60 -9.15
C TYR A 27 5.04 -5.69 -8.81
N ALA A 28 5.01 -6.78 -9.60
CA ALA A 28 4.14 -7.91 -9.32
C ALA A 28 4.42 -8.52 -7.93
N LEU A 29 5.69 -8.73 -7.56
CA LEU A 29 6.06 -9.27 -6.25
C LEU A 29 5.65 -8.34 -5.10
N ARG A 30 5.94 -7.04 -5.20
CA ARG A 30 5.56 -6.06 -4.15
C ARG A 30 4.05 -6.06 -3.90
N ILE A 31 3.25 -6.09 -4.97
CA ILE A 31 1.78 -6.10 -4.86
C ILE A 31 1.25 -7.43 -4.32
N ILE A 32 1.89 -8.56 -4.63
CA ILE A 32 1.53 -9.85 -4.02
C ILE A 32 1.74 -9.80 -2.50
N PHE A 33 2.91 -9.35 -2.03
CA PHE A 33 3.18 -9.23 -0.60
C PHE A 33 2.21 -8.29 0.10
N LEU A 34 1.92 -7.14 -0.50
CA LEU A 34 0.98 -6.17 0.06
C LEU A 34 -0.43 -6.75 0.18
N ASN A 35 -0.89 -7.47 -0.84
CA ASN A 35 -2.19 -8.15 -0.81
C ASN A 35 -2.24 -9.26 0.26
N LEU A 36 -1.16 -10.02 0.44
CA LEU A 36 -1.06 -11.02 1.51
C LEU A 36 -1.14 -10.37 2.88
N TYR A 37 -0.40 -9.29 3.10
CA TYR A 37 -0.39 -8.52 4.35
C TYR A 37 -1.79 -8.01 4.73
N VAL A 38 -2.48 -7.36 3.79
CA VAL A 38 -3.85 -6.85 4.00
C VAL A 38 -4.84 -7.96 4.37
N LYS A 39 -4.77 -9.11 3.67
CA LYS A 39 -5.66 -10.24 3.94
C LYS A 39 -5.38 -10.90 5.29
N LEU A 40 -4.11 -11.14 5.59
CA LEU A 40 -3.69 -11.89 6.78
C LEU A 40 -4.03 -11.11 8.06
N LEU A 41 -3.88 -9.78 8.04
CA LEU A 41 -4.17 -8.90 9.17
C LEU A 41 -5.59 -8.30 9.15
N LYS A 42 -6.40 -8.59 8.11
CA LYS A 42 -7.75 -8.04 7.93
C LYS A 42 -7.76 -6.50 8.02
N LEU A 43 -6.82 -5.87 7.30
CA LEU A 43 -6.64 -4.41 7.34
C LEU A 43 -7.71 -3.68 6.54
N ASN A 44 -8.13 -2.53 7.04
CA ASN A 44 -8.88 -1.54 6.30
C ASN A 44 -7.92 -0.45 5.79
N ILE A 45 -7.66 -0.44 4.49
CA ILE A 45 -6.72 0.51 3.87
C ILE A 45 -7.44 1.82 3.53
N GLU A 46 -6.95 2.91 4.10
CA GLU A 46 -7.45 4.27 3.89
C GLU A 46 -6.34 5.15 3.29
N PHE A 47 -6.75 6.08 2.42
CA PHE A 47 -5.82 7.07 1.89
C PHE A 47 -5.56 8.17 2.93
N ILE A 48 -4.31 8.64 3.00
CA ILE A 48 -3.93 9.84 3.75
C ILE A 48 -3.02 10.71 2.87
N GLU A 49 -3.11 12.03 2.98
CA GLU A 49 -2.13 12.89 2.31
C GLU A 49 -0.75 12.73 2.96
N GLY A 50 0.33 12.69 2.17
CA GLY A 50 1.69 12.49 2.69
C GLY A 50 2.11 13.55 3.71
N THR A 51 1.62 14.78 3.58
CA THR A 51 1.81 15.86 4.57
C THR A 51 1.25 15.54 5.95
N ASN A 52 0.24 14.67 6.01
CA ASN A 52 -0.41 14.21 7.24
C ASN A 52 0.10 12.81 7.67
N ASN A 53 0.99 12.19 6.89
CA ASN A 53 1.54 10.87 7.16
C ASN A 53 2.83 10.99 7.98
N LEU A 54 2.75 10.74 9.29
CA LEU A 54 3.93 10.72 10.17
C LEU A 54 5.02 9.76 9.67
N ALA A 55 4.67 8.64 9.04
CA ALA A 55 5.65 7.72 8.50
C ALA A 55 6.45 8.35 7.34
N ASP A 56 5.81 9.12 6.47
CA ASP A 56 6.49 9.85 5.39
C ASP A 56 7.39 10.96 5.95
N ILE A 57 6.93 11.67 6.99
CA ILE A 57 7.75 12.68 7.69
C ILE A 57 9.00 12.04 8.32
N LEU A 58 8.85 10.88 8.97
CA LEU A 58 9.93 10.21 9.71
C LEU A 58 10.91 9.42 8.82
N THR A 59 10.56 9.14 7.57
CA THR A 59 11.39 8.35 6.64
C THR A 59 12.10 9.19 5.58
N LYS A 60 11.84 10.50 5.54
CA LYS A 60 12.61 11.44 4.71
C LYS A 60 14.04 11.55 5.23
N PRO A 61 15.06 11.55 4.34
CA PRO A 61 16.43 11.83 4.75
C PRO A 61 16.52 13.23 5.37
N LEU A 62 17.23 13.33 6.49
CA LEU A 62 17.55 14.58 7.19
C LEU A 62 18.34 15.56 6.29
#